data_AF-A0A6J4RHV2-F1
#
_entry.id   AF-A0A6J4RHV2-F1
#
_cell.length_a   1.000
_cell.length_b   1.000
_cell.length_c   1.000
_cell.angle_alpha   90.00
_cell.angle_beta   90.00
_cell.angle_gamma   90.00
#
_symmetry.space_group_name_H-M   'P 1'
#
loop_
_entity.id
_entity.type
_entity.pdbx_description
1 polymer ?
#
loop_
_entity_poly.entity_id
_entity_poly.type
_entity_poly.pdbx_seq_one_letter_code
_entity_poly.pdbx_strand_id
1 'polypeptide(L)'
;MRRRPPVTLVAYMASIAAILLAGFAFGGADAELLPVAVLLGAGVAGLYFRIRLVWIVFTAFQAGNLLYAVTLQRGGPIVVAIALLALLLAPPSRRYFRREPRAASEPVSRTGRTGRLVAVVLAGLLVGLVGHAVIFRPDPVSGDVDLVRSPRSGLRVLFVGNNLTADNSMTTMVRRLAESDRQAAPIFAVQYARRGSTLEAALEDRRLRDLLAGERWNHVVLQEHSLAISRGNDREARTFPAAFALESLSRRSGAQTLLFASWGYREGDEDAVPDDTYGAMQSRVSRAYFELASRLPAVMAPVGLAWEAALRRQPQLQLWGDDGRRPSLAGSYLTACVLYIQLTHRDPTGSRFTAALDRAQAQSLQRIAKESVLRMYPEALRRQ
;
A
#
# COMPACT_ATOMS: atom_id res chain seq x y z
N MET A 1 -21.20 8.06 -51.69
CA MET A 1 -20.86 6.63 -51.49
C MET A 1 -20.14 6.46 -50.15
N ARG A 2 -20.79 5.87 -49.14
CA ARG A 2 -20.14 5.51 -47.87
C ARG A 2 -19.11 4.41 -48.16
N ARG A 3 -17.83 4.77 -48.23
CA ARG A 3 -16.74 3.80 -48.44
C ARG A 3 -16.77 2.81 -47.27
N ARG A 4 -16.91 1.52 -47.58
CA ARG A 4 -16.79 0.44 -46.59
C ARG A 4 -15.49 0.62 -45.80
N PRO A 5 -15.49 0.33 -44.49
CA PRO A 5 -14.25 0.39 -43.71
C PRO A 5 -13.19 -0.51 -44.37
N PRO A 6 -11.91 -0.07 -44.41
CA PRO A 6 -10.86 -0.89 -45.01
C PRO A 6 -10.80 -2.23 -44.27
N VAL A 7 -10.56 -3.32 -45.01
CA VAL A 7 -10.53 -4.71 -44.50
C VAL A 7 -9.59 -4.86 -43.29
N THR A 8 -8.54 -4.04 -43.23
CA THR A 8 -7.62 -3.95 -42.10
C THR A 8 -8.27 -3.50 -40.79
N LEU A 9 -9.29 -2.62 -40.84
CA LEU A 9 -10.04 -2.18 -39.66
C LEU A 9 -10.99 -3.28 -39.15
N VAL A 10 -11.58 -4.07 -40.04
CA VAL A 10 -12.45 -5.20 -39.67
C VAL A 10 -11.63 -6.32 -39.04
N ALA A 11 -10.47 -6.65 -39.62
CA ALA A 11 -9.51 -7.59 -39.04
C ALA A 11 -9.02 -7.11 -37.65
N TYR A 12 -8.76 -5.81 -37.50
CA TYR A 12 -8.35 -5.19 -36.24
C TYR A 12 -9.42 -5.28 -35.14
N MET A 13 -10.69 -4.99 -35.47
CA MET A 13 -11.81 -5.16 -34.53
C MET A 13 -11.98 -6.62 -34.11
N ALA A 14 -11.77 -7.56 -35.03
CA ALA A 14 -11.82 -8.99 -34.73
C ALA A 14 -10.66 -9.43 -33.82
N SER A 15 -9.45 -8.90 -33.99
CA SER A 15 -8.31 -9.20 -33.12
C SER A 15 -8.50 -8.66 -31.70
N ILE A 16 -9.04 -7.44 -31.54
CA ILE A 16 -9.36 -6.88 -30.20
C ILE A 16 -10.47 -7.71 -29.53
N ALA A 17 -11.54 -8.05 -30.27
CA ALA A 17 -12.60 -8.89 -29.75
C ALA A 17 -12.08 -10.26 -29.30
N ALA A 18 -11.16 -10.87 -30.06
CA ALA A 18 -10.52 -12.14 -29.71
C ALA A 18 -9.64 -12.03 -28.45
N ILE A 19 -8.90 -10.94 -28.28
CA ILE A 19 -8.08 -10.69 -27.08
C ILE A 19 -8.97 -10.46 -25.85
N LEU A 20 -10.07 -9.71 -25.98
CA LEU A 20 -11.05 -9.50 -24.91
C LEU A 20 -11.75 -10.81 -24.53
N LEU A 21 -12.12 -11.63 -25.52
CA LEU A 21 -12.73 -12.95 -25.30
C LEU A 21 -11.74 -13.94 -24.65
N ALA A 22 -10.48 -13.94 -25.07
CA ALA A 22 -9.44 -14.76 -24.45
C ALA A 22 -9.15 -14.31 -23.00
N GLY A 23 -9.12 -13.00 -22.74
CA GLY A 23 -9.01 -12.45 -21.39
C GLY A 23 -10.17 -12.90 -20.49
N PHE A 24 -11.39 -12.90 -21.02
CA PHE A 24 -12.59 -13.34 -20.29
C PHE A 24 -12.67 -14.86 -20.07
N ALA A 25 -12.13 -15.66 -21.00
CA ALA A 25 -12.18 -17.12 -20.96
C ALA A 25 -11.06 -17.76 -20.11
N PHE A 26 -9.89 -17.12 -20.00
CA PHE A 26 -8.71 -17.69 -19.33
C PHE A 26 -8.37 -17.05 -17.98
N GLY A 27 -9.00 -15.94 -17.60
CA GLY A 27 -8.94 -15.37 -16.26
C GLY A 27 -10.30 -14.81 -15.91
N GLY A 28 -10.99 -15.43 -14.94
CA GLY A 28 -12.35 -15.04 -14.54
C GLY A 28 -12.47 -13.53 -14.42
N ALA A 29 -13.56 -12.96 -14.96
CA ALA A 29 -13.72 -11.53 -15.16
C ALA A 29 -13.52 -10.71 -13.87
N ASP A 30 -12.28 -10.32 -13.61
CA ASP A 30 -11.94 -9.38 -12.57
C ASP A 30 -12.60 -8.05 -12.92
N ALA A 31 -13.34 -7.49 -11.96
CA ALA A 31 -14.01 -6.20 -12.11
C ALA A 31 -13.03 -5.05 -12.48
N GLU A 32 -11.71 -5.31 -12.37
CA GLU A 32 -10.62 -4.43 -12.77
C GLU A 32 -10.36 -4.38 -14.30
N LEU A 33 -10.80 -5.38 -15.06
CA LEU A 33 -10.59 -5.42 -16.52
C LEU A 33 -11.67 -4.66 -17.31
N LEU A 34 -12.85 -4.48 -16.72
CA LEU A 34 -13.98 -3.80 -17.36
C LEU A 34 -13.69 -2.31 -17.66
N PRO A 35 -13.09 -1.51 -16.75
CA PRO A 35 -12.69 -0.13 -17.06
C PRO A 35 -11.68 -0.03 -18.19
N VAL A 36 -10.72 -0.97 -18.26
CA VAL A 36 -9.71 -1.05 -19.32
C VAL A 36 -10.37 -1.35 -20.67
N ALA A 37 -11.30 -2.31 -20.70
CA ALA A 37 -12.07 -2.64 -21.90
C ALA A 37 -12.94 -1.46 -22.39
N VAL A 38 -13.58 -0.71 -21.48
CA VAL A 38 -14.37 0.48 -21.81
C VAL A 38 -13.50 1.60 -22.38
N LEU A 39 -12.33 1.85 -21.78
CA LEU A 39 -11.37 2.85 -22.28
C LEU A 39 -10.81 2.47 -23.66
N LEU A 40 -10.50 1.19 -23.88
CA LEU A 40 -10.08 0.67 -25.18
C LEU A 40 -11.21 0.81 -26.22
N GLY A 41 -12.43 0.45 -25.86
CA GLY A 41 -13.62 0.60 -26.71
C GLY A 41 -13.87 2.05 -27.10
N ALA A 42 -13.72 3.00 -26.18
CA ALA A 42 -13.85 4.44 -26.44
C ALA A 42 -12.74 4.97 -27.38
N GLY A 43 -11.49 4.51 -27.20
CA GLY A 43 -10.38 4.86 -28.10
C GLY A 43 -10.59 4.34 -29.53
N VAL A 44 -11.08 3.11 -29.66
CA VAL A 44 -11.42 2.48 -30.93
C VAL A 44 -12.63 3.13 -31.61
N ALA A 45 -13.66 3.52 -30.85
CA ALA A 45 -14.79 4.29 -31.35
C ALA A 45 -14.34 5.68 -31.85
N GLY A 46 -13.43 6.34 -31.12
CA GLY A 46 -12.80 7.60 -31.55
C GLY A 46 -12.05 7.47 -32.88
N LEU A 47 -11.35 6.34 -33.10
CA LEU A 47 -10.70 6.00 -34.36
C LEU A 47 -11.73 5.81 -35.49
N TYR A 48 -12.83 5.10 -35.22
CA TYR A 48 -13.92 4.88 -36.18
C TYR A 48 -14.59 6.19 -36.62
N PHE A 49 -14.86 7.10 -35.67
CA PHE A 49 -15.51 8.39 -35.94
C PHE A 49 -14.53 9.52 -36.32
N ARG A 50 -13.22 9.24 -36.45
CA ARG A 50 -12.17 10.21 -36.82
C ARG A 50 -12.09 11.42 -35.88
N ILE A 51 -12.34 11.22 -34.58
CA ILE A 51 -12.34 12.31 -33.59
C ILE A 51 -10.90 12.56 -33.12
N ARG A 52 -10.27 13.60 -33.68
CA ARG A 52 -8.86 13.93 -33.44
C ARG A 52 -8.51 14.13 -31.96
N LEU A 53 -9.44 14.65 -31.16
CA LEU A 53 -9.24 14.86 -29.71
C LEU A 53 -9.15 13.53 -28.95
N VAL A 54 -10.02 12.56 -29.28
CA VAL A 54 -10.03 11.24 -28.64
C VAL A 54 -8.73 10.49 -28.93
N TRP A 55 -8.16 10.66 -30.13
CA TRP A 55 -6.86 10.09 -30.47
C TRP A 55 -5.71 10.67 -29.65
N ILE A 56 -5.65 12.00 -29.50
CA ILE A 56 -4.61 12.68 -28.71
C ILE A 56 -4.67 12.24 -27.23
N VAL A 57 -5.88 12.19 -26.67
CA VAL A 57 -6.10 11.77 -25.28
C VAL A 57 -5.72 10.30 -25.08
N PHE A 58 -6.12 9.42 -26.01
CA PHE A 58 -5.78 8.00 -25.94
C PHE A 58 -4.27 7.75 -26.05
N THR A 59 -3.58 8.44 -26.97
CA THR A 59 -2.12 8.32 -27.08
C THR A 59 -1.39 8.86 -25.85
N ALA A 60 -1.84 9.99 -25.30
CA ALA A 60 -1.28 10.53 -24.05
C ALA A 60 -1.47 9.57 -22.86
N PHE A 61 -2.66 8.95 -22.76
CA PHE A 61 -2.94 7.91 -21.75
C PHE A 61 -1.98 6.72 -21.87
N GLN A 62 -1.77 6.19 -23.08
CA GLN A 62 -0.87 5.05 -23.30
C GLN A 62 0.60 5.41 -23.05
N ALA A 63 1.02 6.63 -23.40
CA ALA A 63 2.38 7.10 -23.11
C ALA A 63 2.63 7.22 -21.59
N GLY A 64 1.63 7.67 -20.82
CA GLY A 64 1.69 7.66 -19.35
C GLY A 64 1.84 6.25 -18.78
N ASN A 65 1.12 5.26 -19.33
CA ASN A 65 1.24 3.86 -18.93
C ASN A 65 2.65 3.30 -19.18
N LEU A 66 3.27 3.63 -20.31
CA LEU A 66 4.64 3.21 -20.63
C LEU A 66 5.66 3.84 -19.69
N LEU A 67 5.55 5.15 -19.42
CA LEU A 67 6.46 5.85 -18.51
C LEU A 67 6.38 5.28 -17.08
N TYR A 68 5.18 4.98 -16.60
CA TYR A 68 4.96 4.33 -15.30
C TYR A 68 5.56 2.91 -15.25
N ALA A 69 5.32 2.09 -16.26
CA ALA A 69 5.88 0.74 -16.36
C ALA A 69 7.41 0.72 -16.32
N VAL A 70 8.05 1.66 -17.02
CA VAL A 70 9.51 1.80 -17.07
C VAL A 70 10.08 2.33 -15.74
N THR A 71 9.42 3.30 -15.10
CA THR A 71 9.93 3.95 -13.88
C THR A 71 9.82 3.08 -12.62
N LEU A 72 8.87 2.16 -12.55
CA LEU A 72 8.63 1.35 -11.33
C LEU A 72 9.03 -0.12 -11.48
N GLN A 73 9.64 -0.52 -12.60
CA GLN A 73 9.95 -1.93 -12.92
C GLN A 73 8.77 -2.90 -12.72
N ARG A 74 7.53 -2.40 -12.85
CA ARG A 74 6.29 -3.15 -12.59
C ARG A 74 5.35 -3.12 -13.80
N GLY A 75 5.91 -3.23 -15.00
CA GLY A 75 5.14 -3.52 -16.20
C GLY A 75 5.33 -4.98 -16.58
N GLY A 76 4.30 -5.81 -16.47
CA GLY A 76 4.31 -7.11 -17.15
C GLY A 76 4.50 -6.93 -18.67
N PRO A 77 5.00 -7.94 -19.39
CA PRO A 77 5.31 -7.86 -20.83
C PRO A 77 4.13 -7.39 -21.70
N ILE A 78 2.89 -7.55 -21.20
CA ILE A 78 1.65 -7.12 -21.84
C ILE A 78 1.55 -5.58 -21.95
N VAL A 79 1.94 -4.81 -20.94
CA VAL A 79 1.85 -3.33 -20.96
C VAL A 79 2.86 -2.75 -21.94
N VAL A 80 4.07 -3.33 -21.99
CA VAL A 80 5.11 -2.98 -22.94
C VAL A 80 4.69 -3.38 -24.37
N ALA A 81 4.09 -4.55 -24.56
CA ALA A 81 3.57 -4.99 -25.85
C ALA A 81 2.44 -4.09 -26.37
N ILE A 82 1.52 -3.64 -25.51
CA ILE A 82 0.42 -2.74 -25.87
C ILE A 82 0.94 -1.34 -26.23
N ALA A 83 1.92 -0.83 -25.49
CA ALA A 83 2.54 0.46 -25.78
C ALA A 83 3.36 0.43 -27.09
N LEU A 84 4.10 -0.65 -27.34
CA LEU A 84 4.83 -0.87 -28.60
C LEU A 84 3.86 -1.05 -29.78
N LEU A 85 2.73 -1.74 -29.58
CA LEU A 85 1.68 -1.88 -30.58
C LEU A 85 1.02 -0.54 -30.90
N ALA A 86 0.79 0.32 -29.90
CA ALA A 86 0.25 1.67 -30.09
C ALA A 86 1.22 2.61 -30.84
N LEU A 87 2.53 2.43 -30.65
CA LEU A 87 3.58 3.13 -31.41
C LEU A 87 3.69 2.61 -32.85
N LEU A 88 3.57 1.29 -33.06
CA LEU A 88 3.52 0.65 -34.39
C LEU A 88 2.25 1.01 -35.17
N LEU A 89 1.15 1.31 -34.48
CA LEU A 89 -0.13 1.73 -35.05
C LEU A 89 -0.22 3.24 -35.35
N ALA A 90 0.83 4.03 -35.09
CA ALA A 90 0.90 5.42 -35.55
C ALA A 90 1.16 5.43 -37.07
N PRO A 91 0.20 5.81 -37.93
CA PRO A 91 0.49 5.83 -39.36
C PRO A 91 1.29 7.10 -39.70
N PRO A 92 2.22 6.99 -40.66
CA PRO A 92 3.11 8.06 -41.06
C PRO A 92 2.31 9.25 -41.60
N SER A 93 2.71 10.42 -41.11
CA SER A 93 2.72 11.72 -41.79
C SER A 93 1.74 11.94 -42.98
N ARG A 94 0.88 12.94 -42.78
CA ARG A 94 0.38 13.88 -43.80
C ARG A 94 -0.74 13.46 -44.78
N ARG A 95 -1.11 12.20 -44.96
CA ARG A 95 -2.06 11.84 -46.05
C ARG A 95 -3.55 11.68 -45.68
N TYR A 96 -3.92 11.57 -44.40
CA TYR A 96 -5.34 11.39 -44.01
C TYR A 96 -6.14 12.70 -43.89
N PHE A 97 -5.45 13.83 -43.73
CA PHE A 97 -6.07 15.16 -43.67
C PHE A 97 -5.67 15.97 -44.91
N ARG A 98 -5.99 15.48 -46.11
CA ARG A 98 -5.98 16.38 -47.27
C ARG A 98 -7.14 17.35 -47.06
N ARG A 99 -6.84 18.56 -46.57
CA ARG A 99 -7.73 19.70 -46.77
C ARG A 99 -7.82 19.92 -48.28
N GLU A 100 -9.03 20.05 -48.80
CA GLU A 100 -9.20 20.76 -50.07
C GLU A 100 -8.47 22.10 -50.00
N PRO A 101 -7.88 22.60 -51.10
CA PRO A 101 -7.17 23.86 -51.07
C PRO A 101 -8.14 24.96 -50.64
N ARG A 102 -8.00 25.45 -49.40
CA ARG A 102 -8.65 26.68 -48.97
C ARG A 102 -7.88 27.83 -49.60
N ALA A 103 -8.63 28.69 -50.29
CA ALA A 103 -8.17 30.00 -50.71
C ALA A 103 -7.48 30.72 -49.52
N ALA A 104 -6.42 31.46 -49.84
CA ALA A 104 -5.52 32.07 -48.88
C ALA A 104 -6.27 32.83 -47.77
N SER A 105 -6.04 32.43 -46.52
CA SER A 105 -6.46 33.18 -45.34
C SER A 105 -5.34 33.18 -44.30
N GLU A 106 -4.95 34.40 -43.95
CA GLU A 106 -4.03 34.95 -42.93
C GLU A 106 -3.17 34.05 -42.02
N PRO A 107 -1.95 34.53 -41.64
CA PRO A 107 -1.02 33.80 -40.79
C PRO A 107 -1.51 33.77 -39.33
N VAL A 108 -2.29 32.74 -38.97
CA VAL A 108 -2.56 32.42 -37.57
C VAL A 108 -1.24 32.05 -36.89
N SER A 109 -0.86 32.80 -35.84
CA SER A 109 0.39 32.62 -35.10
C SER A 109 0.58 31.17 -34.65
N ARG A 110 1.68 30.56 -35.11
CA ARG A 110 2.02 29.15 -34.82
C ARG A 110 2.15 28.89 -33.32
N THR A 111 2.53 29.91 -32.54
CA THR A 111 2.73 29.92 -31.09
C THR A 111 1.46 29.58 -30.28
N GLY A 112 0.27 30.01 -30.72
CA GLY A 112 -0.98 29.71 -30.01
C GLY A 112 -1.47 28.26 -30.17
N ARG A 113 -1.09 27.59 -31.27
CA ARG A 113 -1.46 26.19 -31.54
C ARG A 113 -0.57 25.19 -30.82
N THR A 114 0.73 25.47 -30.72
CA THR A 114 1.67 24.64 -29.96
C THR A 114 1.36 24.68 -28.46
N GLY A 115 1.08 25.85 -27.89
CA GLY A 115 0.68 25.96 -26.47
C GLY A 115 -0.58 25.17 -26.12
N ARG A 116 -1.62 25.24 -26.96
CA ARG A 116 -2.85 24.45 -26.78
C ARG A 116 -2.63 22.95 -26.89
N LEU A 117 -1.74 22.51 -27.79
CA LEU A 117 -1.41 21.09 -27.95
C LEU A 117 -0.68 20.56 -26.72
N VAL A 118 0.30 21.31 -26.20
CA VAL A 118 1.03 20.95 -24.96
C VAL A 118 0.08 20.85 -23.78
N ALA A 119 -0.83 21.82 -23.60
CA ALA A 119 -1.81 21.81 -22.53
C ALA A 119 -2.73 20.58 -22.57
N VAL A 120 -3.21 20.17 -23.75
CA VAL A 120 -4.06 18.97 -23.92
C VAL A 120 -3.29 17.69 -23.60
N VAL A 121 -2.02 17.60 -24.00
CA VAL A 121 -1.17 16.44 -23.67
C VAL A 121 -0.93 16.33 -22.18
N LEU A 122 -0.58 17.44 -21.52
CA LEU A 122 -0.37 17.49 -20.06
C LEU A 122 -1.66 17.13 -19.30
N ALA A 123 -2.81 17.64 -19.74
CA ALA A 123 -4.11 17.28 -19.16
C ALA A 123 -4.43 15.79 -19.35
N GLY A 124 -4.17 15.22 -20.53
CA GLY A 124 -4.36 13.80 -20.80
C GLY A 124 -3.45 12.90 -19.95
N LEU A 125 -2.19 13.30 -19.75
CA LEU A 125 -1.24 12.61 -18.86
C LEU A 125 -1.73 12.67 -17.40
N LEU A 126 -2.17 13.84 -16.94
CA LEU A 126 -2.71 14.01 -15.59
C LEU A 126 -3.95 13.14 -15.37
N VAL A 127 -4.89 13.15 -16.31
CA VAL A 127 -6.10 12.30 -16.26
C VAL A 127 -5.74 10.82 -16.29
N GLY A 128 -4.75 10.42 -17.08
CA GLY A 128 -4.27 9.03 -17.11
C GLY A 128 -3.63 8.62 -15.79
N LEU A 129 -2.84 9.50 -15.18
CA LEU A 129 -2.15 9.25 -13.92
C LEU A 129 -3.14 9.19 -12.74
N VAL A 130 -4.11 10.11 -12.71
CA VAL A 130 -5.21 10.10 -11.73
C VAL A 130 -6.11 8.87 -11.94
N GLY A 131 -6.49 8.57 -13.18
CA GLY A 131 -7.27 7.39 -13.53
C GLY A 131 -6.58 6.09 -13.11
N HIS A 132 -5.27 5.99 -13.32
CA HIS A 132 -4.48 4.83 -12.88
C HIS A 132 -4.41 4.72 -11.35
N ALA A 133 -4.20 5.83 -10.63
CA ALA A 133 -4.17 5.82 -9.16
C ALA A 133 -5.54 5.46 -8.53
N VAL A 134 -6.64 5.75 -9.22
CA VAL A 134 -8.00 5.39 -8.80
C VAL A 134 -8.31 3.93 -9.14
N ILE A 135 -7.92 3.46 -10.33
CA ILE A 135 -8.26 2.11 -10.84
C ILE A 135 -7.31 1.04 -10.30
N PHE A 136 -6.01 1.32 -10.22
CA PHE A 136 -4.97 0.38 -9.78
C PHE A 136 -4.44 0.78 -8.40
N ARG A 137 -5.33 0.74 -7.39
CA ARG A 137 -4.86 0.81 -6.01
C ARG A 137 -4.02 -0.44 -5.74
N PRO A 138 -2.77 -0.31 -5.24
CA PRO A 138 -1.94 -1.47 -4.93
C PRO A 138 -2.69 -2.38 -3.96
N ASP A 139 -2.59 -3.70 -4.19
CA ASP A 139 -3.19 -4.71 -3.32
C ASP A 139 -2.74 -4.46 -1.87
N PRO A 140 -3.66 -4.23 -0.93
CA PRO A 140 -3.30 -4.07 0.48
C PRO A 140 -2.68 -5.36 1.05
N VAL A 141 -2.90 -6.52 0.42
CA VAL A 141 -2.31 -7.79 0.80
C VAL A 141 -0.94 -7.97 0.16
N SER A 142 0.08 -8.27 0.95
CA SER A 142 1.43 -8.57 0.46
C SER A 142 2.26 -9.35 1.49
N GLY A 143 3.41 -9.89 1.06
CA GLY A 143 4.32 -10.65 1.92
C GLY A 143 4.30 -12.15 1.60
N ASP A 144 4.50 -12.96 2.63
CA ASP A 144 4.80 -14.40 2.51
C ASP A 144 3.54 -15.28 2.32
N VAL A 145 2.58 -14.86 1.49
CA VAL A 145 1.26 -15.55 1.33
C VAL A 145 1.44 -17.02 0.93
N ASP A 146 2.36 -17.30 0.01
CA ASP A 146 2.64 -18.67 -0.43
C ASP A 146 3.26 -19.52 0.68
N LEU A 147 4.10 -18.93 1.54
CA LEU A 147 4.67 -19.65 2.69
C LEU A 147 3.61 -19.89 3.77
N VAL A 148 2.65 -18.97 3.95
CA VAL A 148 1.48 -19.13 4.82
C VAL A 148 0.64 -20.35 4.41
N ARG A 149 0.50 -20.59 3.09
CA ARG A 149 -0.23 -21.75 2.52
C ARG A 149 0.59 -23.03 2.45
N SER A 150 1.92 -22.93 2.55
CA SER A 150 2.81 -24.09 2.43
C SER A 150 2.80 -24.97 3.69
N PRO A 151 3.22 -26.25 3.62
CA PRO A 151 3.32 -27.13 4.79
C PRO A 151 4.53 -26.81 5.71
N ARG A 152 5.31 -25.75 5.43
CA ARG A 152 6.50 -25.42 6.24
C ARG A 152 6.10 -25.02 7.67
N SER A 153 6.89 -25.48 8.64
CA SER A 153 6.75 -25.08 10.03
C SER A 153 7.28 -23.66 10.26
N GLY A 154 6.52 -22.85 11.01
CA GLY A 154 6.84 -21.47 11.31
C GLY A 154 5.63 -20.73 11.89
N LEU A 155 5.87 -19.55 12.47
CA LEU A 155 4.84 -18.65 12.95
C LEU A 155 4.20 -17.91 11.77
N ARG A 156 2.90 -18.13 11.56
CA ARG A 156 2.10 -17.43 10.55
C ARG A 156 1.52 -16.18 11.18
N VAL A 157 1.95 -15.01 10.70
CA VAL A 157 1.59 -13.73 11.29
C VAL A 157 0.95 -12.83 10.25
N LEU A 158 -0.28 -12.42 10.51
CA LEU A 158 -0.98 -11.41 9.71
C LEU A 158 -0.89 -10.06 10.41
N PHE A 159 -0.34 -9.06 9.72
CA PHE A 159 -0.33 -7.67 10.18
C PHE A 159 -1.44 -6.88 9.50
N VAL A 160 -2.42 -6.41 10.27
CA VAL A 160 -3.53 -5.58 9.79
C VAL A 160 -3.27 -4.14 10.21
N GLY A 161 -3.17 -3.23 9.24
CA GLY A 161 -2.93 -1.83 9.56
C GLY A 161 -2.87 -0.90 8.35
N ASN A 162 -1.99 0.08 8.45
CA ASN A 162 -1.80 1.11 7.43
C ASN A 162 -0.31 1.40 7.20
N ASN A 163 0.03 2.63 6.85
CA ASN A 163 1.41 3.07 6.62
C ASN A 163 2.37 2.77 7.77
N LEU A 164 1.91 2.75 9.03
CA LEU A 164 2.80 2.42 10.15
C LEU A 164 3.25 0.95 10.11
N THR A 165 2.48 0.11 9.45
CA THR A 165 2.78 -1.31 9.20
C THR A 165 3.55 -1.51 7.88
N ALA A 166 3.15 -0.81 6.81
CA ALA A 166 3.70 -1.02 5.46
C ALA A 166 5.04 -0.32 5.20
N ASP A 167 5.26 0.86 5.79
CA ASP A 167 6.41 1.68 5.47
C ASP A 167 7.73 0.99 5.92
N ASN A 168 8.80 1.24 5.16
CA ASN A 168 10.14 0.67 5.36
C ASN A 168 10.21 -0.87 5.40
N SER A 169 9.18 -1.58 4.91
CA SER A 169 9.12 -3.05 4.95
C SER A 169 9.21 -3.60 6.38
N MET A 170 8.56 -2.94 7.35
CA MET A 170 8.62 -3.29 8.78
C MET A 170 8.31 -4.78 9.04
N THR A 171 7.28 -5.33 8.39
CA THR A 171 6.92 -6.76 8.53
C THR A 171 8.03 -7.70 8.03
N THR A 172 8.78 -7.30 7.00
CA THR A 172 9.97 -8.02 6.56
C THR A 172 11.10 -7.91 7.58
N MET A 173 11.25 -6.78 8.28
CA MET A 173 12.26 -6.65 9.35
C MET A 173 11.99 -7.63 10.50
N VAL A 174 10.72 -7.81 10.90
CA VAL A 174 10.33 -8.81 11.92
C VAL A 174 10.78 -10.21 11.49
N ARG A 175 10.53 -10.57 10.22
CA ARG A 175 10.98 -11.83 9.64
C ARG A 175 12.51 -11.97 9.64
N ARG A 176 13.24 -10.94 9.22
CA ARG A 176 14.71 -10.93 9.19
C ARG A 176 15.34 -11.04 10.58
N LEU A 177 14.71 -10.47 11.61
CA LEU A 177 15.12 -10.65 13.00
C LEU A 177 15.04 -12.13 13.39
N ALA A 178 13.94 -12.81 13.08
CA ALA A 178 13.80 -14.25 13.32
C ALA A 178 14.80 -15.09 12.52
N GLU A 179 15.02 -14.79 11.23
CA GLU A 179 16.04 -15.50 10.42
C GLU A 179 17.46 -15.37 10.97
N SER A 180 17.76 -14.26 11.65
CA SER A 180 19.06 -14.01 12.24
C SER A 180 19.26 -14.69 13.61
N ASP A 181 18.20 -15.22 14.20
CA ASP A 181 18.20 -15.91 15.49
C ASP A 181 18.05 -17.42 15.25
N ARG A 182 19.13 -18.18 15.52
CA ARG A 182 19.15 -19.64 15.31
C ARG A 182 18.16 -20.40 16.19
N GLN A 183 17.66 -19.79 17.26
CA GLN A 183 16.71 -20.40 18.18
C GLN A 183 15.27 -19.95 17.92
N ALA A 184 15.05 -18.99 17.01
CA ALA A 184 13.72 -18.53 16.67
C ALA A 184 13.08 -19.45 15.62
N ALA A 185 11.78 -19.70 15.77
CA ALA A 185 11.00 -20.28 14.69
C ALA A 185 10.94 -19.29 13.50
N PRO A 186 10.98 -19.78 12.25
CA PRO A 186 10.75 -18.91 11.09
C PRO A 186 9.40 -18.17 11.21
N ILE A 187 9.38 -16.90 10.82
CA ILE A 187 8.14 -16.11 10.74
C ILE A 187 7.75 -15.99 9.27
N PHE A 188 6.50 -16.33 8.95
CA PHE A 188 5.89 -16.03 7.66
C PHE A 188 4.98 -14.81 7.85
N ALA A 189 5.44 -13.67 7.34
CA ALA A 189 4.81 -12.39 7.57
C ALA A 189 3.98 -11.97 6.35
N VAL A 190 2.68 -11.85 6.55
CA VAL A 190 1.75 -11.27 5.57
C VAL A 190 1.19 -10.00 6.16
N GLN A 191 1.06 -8.96 5.35
CA GLN A 191 0.38 -7.73 5.76
C GLN A 191 -0.88 -7.54 4.93
N TYR A 192 -1.94 -7.09 5.59
CA TYR A 192 -3.02 -6.29 5.01
C TYR A 192 -2.79 -4.85 5.48
N ALA A 193 -2.22 -4.01 4.62
CA ALA A 193 -1.89 -2.64 4.98
C ALA A 193 -2.32 -1.66 3.89
N ARG A 194 -3.39 -0.91 4.16
CA ARG A 194 -3.92 0.10 3.23
C ARG A 194 -3.58 1.50 3.73
N ARG A 195 -3.09 2.36 2.82
CA ARG A 195 -2.70 3.74 3.16
C ARG A 195 -3.86 4.49 3.84
N GLY A 196 -3.57 5.13 4.97
CA GLY A 196 -4.54 5.87 5.78
C GLY A 196 -5.72 5.06 6.34
N SER A 197 -5.69 3.72 6.27
CA SER A 197 -6.81 2.90 6.75
C SER A 197 -6.95 2.96 8.27
N THR A 198 -8.20 2.93 8.72
CA THR A 198 -8.58 2.54 10.09
C THR A 198 -8.85 1.04 10.17
N LEU A 199 -9.01 0.48 11.37
CA LEU A 199 -9.44 -0.92 11.55
C LEU A 199 -10.87 -1.15 11.04
N GLU A 200 -11.77 -0.19 11.23
CA GLU A 200 -13.14 -0.25 10.69
C GLU A 200 -13.13 -0.40 9.16
N ALA A 201 -12.38 0.47 8.49
CA ALA A 201 -12.30 0.44 7.03
C ALA A 201 -11.47 -0.75 6.51
N ALA A 202 -10.73 -1.44 7.37
CA ALA A 202 -10.08 -2.71 7.07
C ALA A 202 -11.08 -3.87 7.18
N LEU A 203 -11.91 -3.88 8.22
CA LEU A 203 -12.95 -4.89 8.47
C LEU A 203 -13.99 -4.96 7.34
N GLU A 204 -14.32 -3.83 6.73
CA GLU A 204 -15.26 -3.76 5.60
C GLU A 204 -14.71 -4.45 4.33
N ASP A 205 -13.39 -4.44 4.13
CA ASP A 205 -12.76 -5.02 2.95
C ASP A 205 -12.85 -6.56 2.98
N ARG A 206 -13.45 -7.11 1.92
CA ARG A 206 -13.61 -8.57 1.77
C ARG A 206 -12.27 -9.30 1.75
N ARG A 207 -11.22 -8.70 1.17
CA ARG A 207 -9.90 -9.33 1.07
C ARG A 207 -9.31 -9.66 2.44
N LEU A 208 -9.46 -8.76 3.42
CA LEU A 208 -9.02 -9.05 4.79
C LEU A 208 -9.85 -10.17 5.42
N ARG A 209 -11.18 -10.13 5.25
CA ARG A 209 -12.07 -11.15 5.82
C ARG A 209 -11.82 -12.52 5.21
N ASP A 210 -11.57 -12.58 3.91
CA ASP A 210 -11.22 -13.81 3.20
C ASP A 210 -9.85 -14.33 3.66
N LEU A 211 -8.88 -13.45 3.90
CA LEU A 211 -7.57 -13.82 4.43
C LEU A 211 -7.64 -14.34 5.88
N LEU A 212 -8.49 -13.75 6.72
CA LEU A 212 -8.74 -14.22 8.09
C LEU A 212 -9.48 -15.57 8.12
N ALA A 213 -10.38 -15.82 7.17
CA ALA A 213 -11.18 -17.04 7.12
C ALA A 213 -10.50 -18.20 6.38
N GLY A 214 -9.72 -17.90 5.34
CA GLY A 214 -9.14 -18.88 4.42
C GLY A 214 -7.79 -19.45 4.84
N GLU A 215 -7.08 -18.78 5.74
CA GLU A 215 -5.73 -19.16 6.15
C GLU A 215 -5.65 -19.47 7.65
N ARG A 216 -4.63 -20.24 8.05
CA ARG A 216 -4.34 -20.49 9.46
C ARG A 216 -3.31 -19.48 9.97
N TRP A 217 -3.67 -18.78 11.04
CA TRP A 217 -2.81 -17.77 11.66
C TRP A 217 -2.42 -18.21 13.08
N ASN A 218 -1.16 -18.02 13.45
CA ASN A 218 -0.75 -18.10 14.86
C ASN A 218 -1.05 -16.76 15.54
N HIS A 219 -0.77 -15.67 14.83
CA HIS A 219 -0.96 -14.32 15.33
C HIS A 219 -1.62 -13.41 14.31
N VAL A 220 -2.54 -12.57 14.79
CA VAL A 220 -3.05 -11.43 14.03
C VAL A 220 -2.69 -10.17 14.80
N VAL A 221 -1.86 -9.34 14.18
CA VAL A 221 -1.40 -8.06 14.74
C VAL A 221 -2.32 -6.96 14.24
N LEU A 222 -3.02 -6.27 15.14
CA LEU A 222 -3.94 -5.19 14.82
C LEU A 222 -3.30 -3.83 15.15
N GLN A 223 -3.18 -2.99 14.14
CA GLN A 223 -2.66 -1.63 14.24
C GLN A 223 -3.72 -0.62 13.79
N GLU A 224 -4.19 0.22 14.71
CA GLU A 224 -5.13 1.29 14.40
C GLU A 224 -4.40 2.57 13.95
N HIS A 225 -5.11 3.41 13.20
CA HIS A 225 -4.74 4.78 12.88
C HIS A 225 -4.56 5.63 14.15
N SER A 226 -3.38 6.24 14.35
CA SER A 226 -3.05 6.97 15.58
C SER A 226 -4.06 8.05 15.96
N LEU A 227 -4.59 8.81 14.99
CA LEU A 227 -5.66 9.80 15.27
C LEU A 227 -6.97 9.16 15.76
N ALA A 228 -7.40 8.06 15.12
CA ALA A 228 -8.68 7.43 15.45
C ALA A 228 -8.67 6.88 16.87
N ILE A 229 -7.56 6.28 17.29
CA ILE A 229 -7.41 5.76 18.66
C ILE A 229 -7.11 6.85 19.69
N SER A 230 -6.49 7.98 19.32
CA SER A 230 -6.21 9.08 20.25
C SER A 230 -7.43 9.97 20.54
N ARG A 231 -8.40 10.02 19.62
CA ARG A 231 -9.61 10.84 19.73
C ARG A 231 -10.73 10.04 20.37
N GLY A 232 -11.24 10.47 21.53
CA GLY A 232 -12.21 9.70 22.32
C GLY A 232 -13.48 9.31 21.54
N ASN A 233 -14.05 10.24 20.76
CA ASN A 233 -15.27 9.99 19.98
C ASN A 233 -15.05 8.93 18.89
N ASP A 234 -13.98 9.04 18.10
CA ASP A 234 -13.64 8.06 17.06
C ASP A 234 -13.30 6.69 17.67
N ARG A 235 -12.60 6.69 18.81
CA ARG A 235 -12.18 5.48 19.50
C ARG A 235 -13.35 4.61 19.92
N GLU A 236 -14.30 5.18 20.68
CA GLU A 236 -15.45 4.41 21.21
C GLU A 236 -16.42 4.02 20.09
N ALA A 237 -16.65 4.92 19.14
CA ALA A 237 -17.65 4.70 18.09
C ALA A 237 -17.17 3.75 16.98
N ARG A 238 -15.86 3.72 16.69
CA ARG A 238 -15.33 3.05 15.49
C ARG A 238 -14.19 2.07 15.80
N THR A 239 -13.14 2.53 16.46
CA THR A 239 -11.95 1.69 16.70
C THR A 239 -12.26 0.48 17.57
N PHE A 240 -12.92 0.65 18.72
CA PHE A 240 -13.18 -0.46 19.64
C PHE A 240 -14.13 -1.51 19.03
N PRO A 241 -15.29 -1.15 18.43
CA PRO A 241 -16.14 -2.12 17.74
C PRO A 241 -15.40 -2.88 16.64
N ALA A 242 -14.59 -2.19 15.82
CA ALA A 242 -13.82 -2.83 14.75
C ALA A 242 -12.76 -3.80 15.31
N ALA A 243 -12.06 -3.40 16.37
CA ALA A 243 -11.08 -4.26 17.03
C ALA A 243 -11.73 -5.51 17.65
N PHE A 244 -12.90 -5.39 18.30
CA PHE A 244 -13.67 -6.54 18.81
C PHE A 244 -14.10 -7.49 17.69
N ALA A 245 -14.58 -6.96 16.57
CA ALA A 245 -14.97 -7.78 15.43
C ALA A 245 -13.77 -8.50 14.80
N LEU A 246 -12.63 -7.82 14.65
CA LEU A 246 -11.41 -8.40 14.10
C LEU A 246 -10.80 -9.44 15.04
N GLU A 247 -10.73 -9.20 16.36
CA GLU A 247 -10.30 -10.23 17.32
C GLU A 247 -11.19 -11.46 17.23
N SER A 248 -12.51 -11.27 17.18
CA SER A 248 -13.46 -12.38 17.09
C SER A 248 -13.23 -13.21 15.83
N LEU A 249 -12.93 -12.56 14.69
CA LEU A 249 -12.51 -13.24 13.45
C LEU A 249 -11.18 -13.98 13.63
N SER A 250 -10.16 -13.34 14.20
CA SER A 250 -8.84 -13.94 14.43
C SER A 250 -8.90 -15.15 15.36
N ARG A 251 -9.69 -15.08 16.43
CA ARG A 251 -9.85 -16.20 17.36
C ARG A 251 -10.59 -17.37 16.73
N ARG A 252 -11.54 -17.13 15.82
CA ARG A 252 -12.19 -18.19 15.03
C ARG A 252 -11.20 -18.94 14.13
N SER A 253 -10.15 -18.28 13.65
CA SER A 253 -9.06 -18.94 12.91
C SER A 253 -7.99 -19.57 13.83
N GLY A 254 -8.19 -19.54 15.15
CA GLY A 254 -7.24 -20.06 16.15
C GLY A 254 -6.06 -19.14 16.44
N ALA A 255 -6.05 -17.90 15.93
CA ALA A 255 -4.97 -16.95 16.17
C ALA A 255 -5.10 -16.24 17.51
N GLN A 256 -3.95 -15.92 18.09
CA GLN A 256 -3.84 -14.97 19.18
C GLN A 256 -3.72 -13.55 18.63
N THR A 257 -4.57 -12.65 19.12
CA THR A 257 -4.52 -11.24 18.73
C THR A 257 -3.42 -10.50 19.47
N LEU A 258 -2.63 -9.72 18.73
CA LEU A 258 -1.66 -8.77 19.26
C LEU A 258 -2.08 -7.35 18.89
N LEU A 259 -2.16 -6.45 19.86
CA LEU A 259 -2.38 -5.03 19.60
C LEU A 259 -1.04 -4.35 19.39
N PHE A 260 -0.80 -3.82 18.19
CA PHE A 260 0.33 -2.94 17.93
C PHE A 260 -0.01 -1.57 18.50
N ALA A 261 0.34 -1.35 19.77
CA ALA A 261 0.14 -0.07 20.45
C ALA A 261 1.07 1.00 19.87
N SER A 262 0.56 1.76 18.90
CA SER A 262 1.30 2.70 18.07
C SER A 262 1.75 3.97 18.82
N TRP A 263 2.25 4.94 18.07
CA TRP A 263 2.78 6.20 18.58
C TRP A 263 1.93 7.43 18.21
N GLY A 264 2.09 8.49 19.00
CA GLY A 264 1.64 9.85 18.67
C GLY A 264 2.52 10.51 17.62
N TYR A 265 2.00 11.52 16.94
CA TYR A 265 2.75 12.30 15.95
C TYR A 265 3.71 13.27 16.62
N ARG A 266 4.74 13.69 15.90
CA ARG A 266 5.82 14.56 16.41
C ARG A 266 5.28 15.86 17.02
N GLU A 267 4.36 16.50 16.32
CA GLU A 267 3.68 17.73 16.76
C GLU A 267 2.31 17.44 17.42
N GLY A 268 1.99 16.18 17.72
CA GLY A 268 0.67 15.80 18.22
C GLY A 268 -0.45 15.89 17.17
N ASP A 269 -1.68 16.06 17.66
CA ASP A 269 -2.92 16.18 16.90
C ASP A 269 -3.41 17.63 16.84
N GLU A 270 -2.61 18.51 16.21
CA GLU A 270 -2.88 19.94 16.10
C GLU A 270 -4.24 20.24 15.43
N ASP A 271 -4.72 19.33 14.57
CA ASP A 271 -6.01 19.45 13.88
C ASP A 271 -7.19 19.43 14.86
N ALA A 272 -7.09 18.71 15.98
CA ALA A 272 -8.16 18.57 16.98
C ALA A 272 -7.84 19.22 18.33
N VAL A 273 -6.56 19.40 18.65
CA VAL A 273 -6.07 19.95 19.91
C VAL A 273 -5.03 21.02 19.58
N PRO A 274 -5.38 22.32 19.69
CA PRO A 274 -4.42 23.41 19.51
C PRO A 274 -3.24 23.27 20.48
N ASP A 275 -2.02 23.57 19.99
CA ASP A 275 -0.76 23.49 20.75
C ASP A 275 -0.51 22.11 21.40
N ASP A 276 -0.99 21.04 20.76
CA ASP A 276 -0.73 19.68 21.22
C ASP A 276 0.76 19.32 21.10
N THR A 277 1.13 18.20 21.71
CA THR A 277 2.52 17.73 21.68
C THR A 277 2.55 16.23 21.45
N TYR A 278 3.69 15.72 20.99
CA TYR A 278 3.93 14.29 20.97
C TYR A 278 3.59 13.61 22.31
N GLY A 279 4.06 14.17 23.44
CA GLY A 279 3.84 13.57 24.76
C GLY A 279 2.37 13.51 25.16
N ALA A 280 1.61 14.57 24.87
CA ALA A 280 0.18 14.62 25.13
C ALA A 280 -0.60 13.66 24.25
N MET A 281 -0.32 13.62 22.93
CA MET A 281 -0.95 12.66 22.02
C MET A 281 -0.58 11.21 22.36
N GLN A 282 0.70 10.94 22.64
CA GLN A 282 1.16 9.60 23.02
C GLN A 282 0.49 9.12 24.30
N SER A 283 0.27 10.00 25.28
CA SER A 283 -0.48 9.67 26.49
C SER A 283 -1.92 9.24 26.18
N ARG A 284 -2.59 9.90 25.22
CA ARG A 284 -3.93 9.51 24.76
C ARG A 284 -3.91 8.16 24.03
N VAL A 285 -2.96 7.97 23.12
CA VAL A 285 -2.77 6.70 22.37
C VAL A 285 -2.51 5.54 23.32
N SER A 286 -1.53 5.67 24.23
CA SER A 286 -1.16 4.62 25.19
C SER A 286 -2.34 4.24 26.08
N ARG A 287 -3.06 5.23 26.63
CA ARG A 287 -4.26 4.99 27.47
C ARG A 287 -5.34 4.23 26.71
N ALA A 288 -5.60 4.61 25.46
CA ALA A 288 -6.59 3.97 24.61
C ALA A 288 -6.23 2.50 24.32
N TYR A 289 -4.96 2.18 24.07
CA TYR A 289 -4.52 0.79 23.87
C TYR A 289 -4.56 -0.03 25.18
N PHE A 290 -4.25 0.57 26.33
CA PHE A 290 -4.44 -0.10 27.62
C PHE A 290 -5.92 -0.42 27.89
N GLU A 291 -6.81 0.52 27.59
CA GLU A 291 -8.25 0.32 27.70
C GLU A 291 -8.75 -0.76 26.72
N LEU A 292 -8.26 -0.76 25.47
CA LEU A 292 -8.62 -1.81 24.51
C LEU A 292 -8.12 -3.19 24.97
N ALA A 293 -6.88 -3.27 25.46
CA ALA A 293 -6.28 -4.50 25.95
C ALA A 293 -6.97 -5.05 27.22
N SER A 294 -7.61 -4.20 28.03
CA SER A 294 -8.37 -4.67 29.20
C SER A 294 -9.74 -5.23 28.84
N ARG A 295 -10.24 -4.94 27.63
CA ARG A 295 -11.59 -5.31 27.15
C ARG A 295 -11.60 -6.45 26.13
N LEU A 296 -10.44 -6.86 25.64
CA LEU A 296 -10.30 -7.82 24.54
C LEU A 296 -9.15 -8.80 24.88
N PRO A 297 -9.31 -10.11 24.62
CA PRO A 297 -8.27 -11.10 24.90
C PRO A 297 -7.10 -10.99 23.92
N ALA A 298 -6.28 -9.96 24.07
CA ALA A 298 -5.11 -9.70 23.26
C ALA A 298 -3.89 -9.35 24.12
N VAL A 299 -2.71 -9.58 23.54
CA VAL A 299 -1.45 -9.09 24.09
C VAL A 299 -1.12 -7.74 23.46
N MET A 300 -0.68 -6.78 24.25
CA MET A 300 -0.29 -5.47 23.74
C MET A 300 1.21 -5.48 23.42
N ALA A 301 1.59 -5.13 22.20
CA ALA A 301 2.97 -4.82 21.84
C ALA A 301 3.23 -3.32 22.12
N PRO A 302 4.06 -2.97 23.13
CA PRO A 302 4.18 -1.60 23.63
C PRO A 302 5.09 -0.71 22.76
N VAL A 303 4.75 -0.55 21.48
CA VAL A 303 5.62 0.16 20.51
C VAL A 303 5.73 1.65 20.84
N GLY A 304 4.62 2.34 21.09
CA GLY A 304 4.64 3.76 21.48
C GLY A 304 5.43 4.03 22.76
N LEU A 305 5.33 3.14 23.76
CA LEU A 305 6.14 3.25 24.98
C LEU A 305 7.64 3.03 24.72
N ALA A 306 8.00 2.17 23.76
CA ALA A 306 9.38 2.00 23.32
C ALA A 306 9.90 3.25 22.58
N TRP A 307 9.05 3.91 21.79
CA TRP A 307 9.39 5.18 21.16
C TRP A 307 9.65 6.28 22.19
N GLU A 308 8.78 6.43 23.20
CA GLU A 308 9.03 7.36 24.31
C GLU A 308 10.33 7.03 25.05
N ALA A 309 10.61 5.75 25.31
CA ALA A 309 11.84 5.34 25.97
C ALA A 309 13.09 5.68 25.14
N ALA A 310 13.01 5.49 23.82
CA ALA A 310 14.08 5.85 22.90
C ALA A 310 14.34 7.36 22.90
N LEU A 311 13.29 8.19 22.83
CA LEU A 311 13.41 9.65 22.82
C LEU A 311 13.87 10.21 24.17
N ARG A 312 13.44 9.62 25.29
CA ARG A 312 13.97 9.99 26.62
C ARG A 312 15.47 9.70 26.74
N ARG A 313 15.95 8.62 26.11
CA ARG A 313 17.36 8.21 26.15
C ARG A 313 18.22 8.96 25.14
N GLN A 314 17.65 9.29 23.98
CA GLN A 314 18.32 9.94 22.86
C GLN A 314 17.37 10.96 22.22
N PRO A 315 17.24 12.18 22.78
CA PRO A 315 16.29 13.19 22.29
C PRO A 315 16.46 13.56 20.80
N GLN A 316 17.66 13.42 20.26
CA GLN A 316 18.00 13.69 18.86
C GLN A 316 17.66 12.56 17.88
N LEU A 317 17.20 11.40 18.39
CA LEU A 317 16.92 10.23 17.57
C LEU A 317 15.73 10.47 16.63
N GLN A 318 15.97 10.36 15.33
CA GLN A 318 14.94 10.54 14.32
C GLN A 318 14.07 9.29 14.18
N LEU A 319 12.94 9.24 14.89
CA LEU A 319 11.97 8.14 14.80
C LEU A 319 10.85 8.36 13.78
N TRP A 320 10.58 9.62 13.43
CA TRP A 320 9.62 9.97 12.39
C TRP A 320 10.32 10.28 11.07
N GLY A 321 9.62 10.04 9.96
CA GLY A 321 9.95 10.64 8.68
C GLY A 321 9.62 12.13 8.64
N ASP A 322 9.79 12.73 7.47
CA ASP A 322 9.69 14.18 7.28
C ASP A 322 8.30 14.76 7.60
N ASP A 323 7.25 13.94 7.49
CA ASP A 323 5.87 14.37 7.79
C ASP A 323 5.52 14.36 9.28
N GLY A 324 6.43 13.93 10.16
CA GLY A 324 6.20 13.88 11.60
C GLY A 324 5.15 12.86 12.05
N ARG A 325 4.66 11.99 11.14
CA ARG A 325 3.58 11.02 11.42
C ARG A 325 4.04 9.59 11.16
N ARG A 326 4.63 9.34 9.99
CA ARG A 326 5.09 8.02 9.54
C ARG A 326 6.47 7.70 10.12
N PRO A 327 6.84 6.41 10.24
CA PRO A 327 8.11 6.05 10.86
C PRO A 327 9.29 6.32 9.93
N SER A 328 10.41 6.74 10.50
CA SER A 328 11.71 6.62 9.85
C SER A 328 12.13 5.13 9.78
N LEU A 329 13.27 4.86 9.14
CA LEU A 329 13.90 3.54 9.17
C LEU A 329 14.19 3.09 10.61
N ALA A 330 14.69 3.99 11.47
CA ALA A 330 14.95 3.71 12.88
C ALA A 330 13.66 3.43 13.67
N GLY A 331 12.59 4.21 13.43
CA GLY A 331 11.28 3.97 14.04
C GLY A 331 10.67 2.63 13.65
N SER A 332 10.80 2.24 12.37
CA SER A 332 10.31 0.95 11.87
C SER A 332 11.13 -0.22 12.43
N TYR A 333 12.43 -0.05 12.57
CA TYR A 333 13.31 -1.07 13.14
C TYR A 333 13.06 -1.29 14.64
N LEU A 334 12.88 -0.21 15.42
CA LEU A 334 12.47 -0.29 16.83
C LEU A 334 11.13 -1.03 16.97
N THR A 335 10.16 -0.68 16.13
CA THR A 335 8.85 -1.34 16.04
C THR A 335 9.00 -2.84 15.77
N ALA A 336 9.81 -3.20 14.78
CA ALA A 336 10.07 -4.59 14.43
C ALA A 336 10.71 -5.38 15.59
N CYS A 337 11.63 -4.77 16.35
CA CYS A 337 12.22 -5.39 17.53
C CYS A 337 11.19 -5.67 18.63
N VAL A 338 10.27 -4.73 18.90
CA VAL A 338 9.21 -4.92 19.89
C VAL A 338 8.26 -6.05 19.47
N LEU A 339 7.82 -6.04 18.20
CA LEU A 339 6.93 -7.08 17.67
C LEU A 339 7.62 -8.45 17.64
N TYR A 340 8.90 -8.49 17.28
CA TYR A 340 9.70 -9.72 17.32
C TYR A 340 9.71 -10.36 18.71
N ILE A 341 9.95 -9.57 19.77
CA ILE A 341 9.90 -10.08 21.15
C ILE A 341 8.52 -10.63 21.47
N GLN A 342 7.46 -9.91 21.11
CA GLN A 342 6.09 -10.31 21.46
C GLN A 342 5.62 -11.56 20.70
N LEU A 343 6.12 -11.78 19.49
CA LEU A 343 5.77 -12.95 18.68
C LEU A 343 6.60 -14.18 19.06
N THR A 344 7.85 -14.00 19.48
CA THR A 344 8.81 -15.12 19.62
C THR A 344 9.28 -15.36 21.05
N HIS A 345 9.02 -14.42 21.97
CA HIS A 345 9.58 -14.41 23.33
C HIS A 345 11.13 -14.48 23.37
N ARG A 346 11.79 -14.06 22.28
CA ARG A 346 13.24 -14.07 22.13
C ARG A 346 13.83 -12.67 22.26
N ASP A 347 15.09 -12.62 22.67
CA ASP A 347 15.84 -11.38 22.87
C ASP A 347 16.44 -10.87 21.55
N PRO A 348 16.06 -9.68 21.04
CA PRO A 348 16.57 -9.17 19.77
C PRO A 348 18.01 -8.67 19.84
N THR A 349 18.59 -8.51 21.04
CA THR A 349 19.95 -7.96 21.21
C THR A 349 21.06 -8.89 20.71
N GLY A 350 20.75 -10.18 20.53
CA GLY A 350 21.63 -11.14 19.86
C GLY A 350 21.64 -11.05 18.33
N SER A 351 20.67 -10.33 17.73
CA SER A 351 20.53 -10.25 16.27
C SER A 351 21.64 -9.42 15.63
N ARG A 352 22.20 -9.93 14.52
CA ARG A 352 23.13 -9.20 13.66
C ARG A 352 22.45 -8.40 12.55
N PHE A 353 21.14 -8.56 12.37
CA PHE A 353 20.39 -7.80 11.37
C PHE A 353 20.22 -6.36 11.87
N THR A 354 20.52 -5.35 11.04
CA THR A 354 20.45 -3.92 11.43
C THR A 354 19.51 -3.10 10.56
N ALA A 355 18.88 -3.71 9.56
CA ALA A 355 18.06 -3.00 8.56
C ALA A 355 18.77 -1.78 7.93
N ALA A 356 20.08 -1.89 7.66
CA ALA A 356 20.93 -0.83 7.12
C ALA A 356 21.18 0.38 8.05
N LEU A 357 20.75 0.31 9.31
CA LEU A 357 21.17 1.26 10.34
C LEU A 357 22.62 1.01 10.75
N ASP A 358 23.26 2.05 11.29
CA ASP A 358 24.52 1.91 12.00
C ASP A 358 24.39 0.85 13.12
N ARG A 359 25.45 0.07 13.32
CA ARG A 359 25.43 -1.06 14.25
C ARG A 359 25.17 -0.60 15.69
N ALA A 360 25.76 0.51 16.13
CA ALA A 360 25.56 1.01 17.49
C ALA A 360 24.13 1.51 17.67
N GLN A 361 23.57 2.18 16.65
CA GLN A 361 22.17 2.59 16.66
C GLN A 361 21.22 1.38 16.72
N ALA A 362 21.41 0.37 15.87
CA ALA A 362 20.59 -0.84 15.86
C ALA A 362 20.63 -1.57 17.22
N GLN A 363 21.81 -1.72 17.83
CA GLN A 363 21.96 -2.32 19.16
C GLN A 363 21.28 -1.50 20.26
N SER A 364 21.33 -0.17 20.16
CA SER A 364 20.60 0.71 21.09
C SER A 364 19.10 0.46 20.99
N LEU A 365 18.55 0.42 19.78
CA LEU A 365 17.12 0.18 19.52
C LEU A 365 16.66 -1.21 19.97
N GLN A 366 17.45 -2.27 19.70
CA GLN A 366 17.17 -3.63 20.19
C GLN A 366 17.06 -3.66 21.72
N ARG A 367 17.98 -2.97 22.41
CA ARG A 367 17.99 -2.90 23.88
C ARG A 367 16.78 -2.13 24.41
N ILE A 368 16.43 -0.99 23.80
CA ILE A 368 15.25 -0.21 24.17
C ILE A 368 13.97 -1.03 23.98
N ALA A 369 13.85 -1.78 22.88
CA ALA A 369 12.73 -2.68 22.65
C ALA A 369 12.61 -3.73 23.77
N LYS A 370 13.72 -4.41 24.10
CA LYS A 370 13.79 -5.39 25.20
C LYS A 370 13.37 -4.78 26.53
N GLU A 371 13.97 -3.67 26.93
CA GLU A 371 13.68 -2.98 28.19
C GLU A 371 12.20 -2.57 28.27
N SER A 372 11.63 -2.10 27.16
CA SER A 372 10.23 -1.66 27.09
C SER A 372 9.25 -2.82 27.22
N VAL A 373 9.53 -3.95 26.56
CA VAL A 373 8.70 -5.16 26.69
C VAL A 373 8.82 -5.74 28.09
N LEU A 374 10.02 -5.85 28.66
CA LEU A 374 10.21 -6.41 30.01
C LEU A 374 9.59 -5.54 31.11
N ARG A 375 9.54 -4.22 30.92
CA ARG A 375 8.85 -3.32 31.85
C ARG A 375 7.35 -3.62 31.93
N MET A 376 6.74 -3.98 30.80
CA MET A 376 5.32 -4.34 30.76
C MET A 376 5.07 -5.81 31.11
N TYR A 377 5.99 -6.68 30.71
CA TYR A 377 5.89 -8.13 30.84
C TYR A 377 7.22 -8.71 31.37
N PRO A 378 7.45 -8.70 32.69
CA PRO A 378 8.72 -9.14 33.30
C PRO A 378 9.10 -10.60 33.01
N GLU A 379 8.11 -11.41 32.61
CA GLU A 379 8.25 -12.83 32.29
C GLU A 379 8.39 -13.10 30.78
N ALA A 380 8.34 -12.06 29.91
CA ALA A 380 8.23 -12.23 28.46
C ALA A 380 9.40 -12.98 27.82
N LEU A 381 10.57 -13.01 28.46
CA LEU A 381 11.77 -13.71 27.99
C LEU A 381 12.13 -14.95 28.84
N ARG A 382 11.30 -15.34 29.82
CA ARG A 382 11.56 -16.50 30.69
C ARG A 382 10.96 -17.80 30.15
N ARG A 383 10.07 -17.74 29.15
CA ARG A 383 9.47 -18.90 28.47
C ARG A 383 10.45 -19.56 27.48
N GLN A 384 11.71 -19.75 27.88
CA GLN A 384 12.74 -20.36 27.05
C GLN A 384 12.82 -21.87 27.24
#